data_AF-A0A8S3H6J6-F1
#
_entry.id   AF-A0A8S3H6J6-F1
#
_cell.length_a   1.000
_cell.length_b   1.000
_cell.length_c   1.000
_cell.angle_alpha   90.00
_cell.angle_beta   90.00
_cell.angle_gamma   90.00
#
_symmetry.space_group_name_H-M   'P 1'
#
loop_
_entity.id
_entity.type
_entity.pdbx_description
1 polymer ?
#
loop_
_entity_poly.entity_id
_entity_poly.type
_entity_poly.pdbx_seq_one_letter_code
_entity_poly.pdbx_strand_id
1 'polypeptide(L)'
;KLPTEPLHPRTFALRPENKSKNRFNAIEPYDHSRVVLKSLPNDPTTDYINASYIDGDRMNKLYIAAQAPTDTTLYDFIRMIWQLRIQSIVMVTRLFEDGKHKCIQYWPDEGEKRINDFKIRIDSEEKYADYTIRKLIIYNQLEVFNLYH
;
A
#
# COMPACT_ATOMS: atom_id res chain seq x y z
N LYS A 1 -0.78 12.12 -27.97
CA LYS A 1 -1.99 12.04 -27.10
C LYS A 1 -1.83 10.82 -26.22
N LEU A 2 -2.20 10.92 -24.94
CA LEU A 2 -2.26 9.73 -24.08
C LEU A 2 -3.41 8.81 -24.56
N PRO A 3 -3.27 7.48 -24.40
CA PRO A 3 -4.33 6.54 -24.76
C PRO A 3 -5.55 6.71 -23.86
N THR A 4 -6.74 6.49 -24.42
CA THR A 4 -8.02 6.56 -23.71
C THR A 4 -8.54 5.21 -23.25
N GLU A 5 -7.97 4.13 -23.79
CA GLU A 5 -8.32 2.75 -23.46
C GLU A 5 -7.16 2.05 -22.75
N PRO A 6 -7.45 1.02 -21.94
CA PRO A 6 -6.42 0.18 -21.32
C PRO A 6 -5.50 -0.43 -22.38
N LEU A 7 -4.19 -0.24 -22.22
CA LEU A 7 -3.18 -0.76 -23.16
C LEU A 7 -2.80 -2.22 -22.89
N HIS A 8 -3.01 -2.69 -21.66
CA HIS A 8 -2.56 -4.00 -21.22
C HIS A 8 -3.64 -4.75 -20.42
N PRO A 9 -3.54 -6.09 -20.31
CA PRO A 9 -4.45 -6.89 -19.52
C PRO A 9 -4.49 -6.50 -18.03
N ARG A 10 -5.66 -6.63 -17.42
CA ARG A 10 -5.94 -6.39 -15.97
C ARG A 10 -6.66 -7.60 -15.36
N THR A 11 -6.38 -8.79 -15.87
CA THR A 11 -7.15 -10.02 -15.58
C THR A 11 -7.14 -10.38 -14.10
N PHE A 12 -6.04 -10.12 -13.37
CA PHE A 12 -5.96 -10.43 -11.94
C PHE A 12 -6.83 -9.51 -11.10
N ALA A 13 -6.85 -8.22 -11.42
CA ALA A 13 -7.66 -7.23 -10.72
C ALA A 13 -9.17 -7.43 -10.93
N LEU A 14 -9.55 -8.04 -12.05
CA LEU A 14 -10.94 -8.30 -12.43
C LEU A 14 -11.48 -9.64 -11.88
N ARG A 15 -10.66 -10.45 -11.22
CA ARG A 15 -11.12 -11.70 -10.60
C ARG A 15 -12.17 -11.42 -9.52
N PRO A 16 -13.24 -12.22 -9.40
CA PRO A 16 -14.31 -11.99 -8.42
C PRO A 16 -13.81 -11.72 -7.00
N GLU A 17 -12.82 -12.48 -6.55
CA GLU A 17 -12.20 -12.38 -5.23
C GLU A 17 -11.37 -11.09 -5.00
N ASN A 18 -10.91 -10.44 -6.08
CA ASN A 18 -10.05 -9.25 -6.02
C ASN A 18 -10.81 -7.95 -6.24
N LYS A 19 -12.03 -7.99 -6.80
CA LYS A 19 -12.83 -6.79 -7.08
C LYS A 19 -13.05 -5.93 -5.83
N SER A 20 -13.33 -6.56 -4.69
CA SER A 20 -13.53 -5.87 -3.41
C SER A 20 -12.27 -5.24 -2.82
N LYS A 21 -11.09 -5.59 -3.35
CA LYS A 21 -9.79 -5.02 -2.96
C LYS A 21 -9.45 -3.76 -3.77
N ASN A 22 -10.22 -3.42 -4.80
CA ASN A 22 -10.06 -2.18 -5.55
C ASN A 22 -10.93 -1.08 -4.92
N ARG A 23 -10.30 0.03 -4.52
CA ARG A 23 -11.04 1.19 -3.99
C ARG A 23 -11.96 1.80 -5.06
N PHE A 24 -11.51 1.79 -6.31
CA PHE A 24 -12.30 2.25 -7.46
C PHE A 24 -12.27 1.20 -8.56
N ASN A 25 -13.45 0.79 -9.03
CA ASN A 25 -13.60 -0.19 -10.11
C ASN A 25 -13.04 0.27 -11.46
N ALA A 26 -12.68 1.55 -11.60
CA ALA A 26 -12.10 2.09 -12.83
C ALA A 26 -10.57 2.22 -12.78
N ILE A 27 -9.96 1.91 -11.63
CA ILE A 27 -8.52 2.09 -11.41
C ILE A 27 -7.95 0.76 -10.94
N GLU A 28 -7.44 -0.03 -11.88
CA GLU A 28 -6.84 -1.33 -11.60
C GLU A 28 -5.42 -1.43 -12.18
N PRO A 29 -4.52 -2.19 -11.52
CA PRO A 29 -3.17 -2.39 -12.00
C PRO A 29 -3.15 -3.28 -13.24
N TYR A 30 -2.18 -3.05 -14.13
CA TYR A 30 -1.91 -3.97 -15.23
C TYR A 30 -1.20 -5.23 -14.74
N ASP A 31 -1.51 -6.36 -15.38
CA ASP A 31 -1.02 -7.68 -14.96
C ASP A 31 0.52 -7.80 -14.99
N HIS A 32 1.17 -7.13 -15.95
CA HIS A 32 2.62 -7.22 -16.14
C HIS A 32 3.44 -6.39 -15.15
N SER A 33 2.83 -5.35 -14.55
CA SER A 33 3.50 -4.41 -13.65
C SER A 33 2.99 -4.49 -12.22
N ARG A 34 1.93 -5.26 -11.94
CA ARG A 34 1.36 -5.36 -10.59
C ARG A 34 2.38 -5.83 -9.57
N VAL A 35 2.21 -5.37 -8.34
CA VAL A 35 2.88 -5.98 -7.19
C VAL A 35 2.21 -7.31 -6.87
N VAL A 36 3.03 -8.33 -6.63
CA VAL A 36 2.59 -9.69 -6.27
C VAL A 36 3.00 -9.97 -4.84
N LEU A 37 2.03 -10.16 -3.95
CA LEU A 37 2.28 -10.59 -2.58
C LEU A 37 2.54 -12.09 -2.54
N LYS A 38 3.39 -12.54 -1.62
CA LYS A 38 3.54 -13.96 -1.30
C LYS A 38 2.24 -14.43 -0.67
N SER A 39 1.54 -15.37 -1.30
CA SER A 39 0.29 -15.91 -0.79
C SER A 39 0.43 -16.42 0.65
N LEU A 40 -0.58 -16.15 1.47
CA LEU A 40 -0.68 -16.67 2.82
C LEU A 40 -0.86 -18.20 2.79
N PRO A 41 -0.42 -18.92 3.84
CA PRO A 41 -0.73 -20.33 3.97
C PRO A 41 -2.24 -20.54 3.89
N ASN A 42 -2.66 -21.52 3.07
CA ASN A 42 -4.05 -21.94 2.85
C ASN A 42 -4.94 -21.00 2.03
N ASP A 43 -4.43 -19.87 1.53
CA ASP A 43 -5.21 -19.01 0.62
C ASP A 43 -4.34 -18.49 -0.55
N PRO A 44 -4.35 -19.18 -1.71
CA PRO A 44 -3.60 -18.75 -2.88
C PRO A 44 -4.10 -17.44 -3.49
N THR A 45 -5.30 -16.97 -3.13
CA THR A 45 -5.92 -15.75 -3.68
C THR A 45 -5.42 -14.47 -3.01
N THR A 46 -4.55 -14.58 -2.01
CA THR A 46 -4.01 -13.47 -1.22
C THR A 46 -2.75 -12.83 -1.81
N ASP A 47 -2.47 -13.07 -3.10
CA ASP A 47 -1.33 -12.52 -3.83
C ASP A 47 -1.60 -11.13 -4.42
N TYR A 48 -2.86 -10.69 -4.40
CA TYR A 48 -3.31 -9.46 -5.04
C TYR A 48 -3.33 -8.26 -4.09
N ILE A 49 -2.75 -7.17 -4.57
CA ILE A 49 -2.92 -5.80 -4.06
C ILE A 49 -3.00 -4.85 -5.25
N ASN A 50 -3.83 -3.79 -5.16
CA ASN A 50 -3.90 -2.76 -6.18
C ASN A 50 -2.69 -1.81 -6.06
N ALA A 51 -1.58 -2.27 -6.63
CA ALA A 51 -0.33 -1.52 -6.74
C ALA A 51 0.45 -1.97 -7.98
N SER A 52 1.23 -1.07 -8.57
CA SER A 52 2.09 -1.32 -9.72
C SER A 52 3.50 -0.80 -9.48
N TYR A 53 4.50 -1.54 -9.96
CA TYR A 53 5.85 -1.02 -10.09
C TYR A 53 5.90 0.04 -11.19
N ILE A 54 6.66 1.10 -10.94
CA ILE A 54 6.88 2.20 -11.87
C ILE A 54 8.40 2.40 -12.01
N ASP A 55 8.85 2.52 -13.25
CA ASP A 55 10.25 2.78 -13.55
C ASP A 55 10.60 4.24 -13.21
N GLY A 56 11.80 4.44 -12.67
CA GLY A 56 12.43 5.75 -12.59
C GLY A 56 13.26 6.03 -13.83
N ASP A 57 13.83 7.24 -13.91
CA ASP A 57 14.66 7.69 -15.05
C ASP A 57 15.78 6.70 -15.43
N ARG A 58 16.44 6.10 -14.43
CA ARG A 58 17.59 5.20 -14.63
C ARG A 58 17.46 3.85 -13.96
N MET A 59 16.33 3.57 -13.32
CA MET A 59 16.15 2.35 -12.54
C MET A 59 14.74 1.80 -12.75
N ASN A 60 14.69 0.59 -13.28
CA ASN A 60 13.42 -0.13 -13.43
C ASN A 60 12.84 -0.46 -12.06
N LYS A 61 11.52 -0.38 -11.93
CA LYS A 61 10.75 -0.68 -10.71
C LYS A 61 11.22 0.10 -9.48
N LEU A 62 11.65 1.34 -9.67
CA LEU A 62 12.13 2.20 -8.60
C LEU A 62 11.02 2.59 -7.61
N TYR A 63 9.80 2.79 -8.12
CA TYR A 63 8.66 3.21 -7.31
C TYR A 63 7.54 2.17 -7.33
N ILE A 64 6.64 2.30 -6.36
CA ILE A 64 5.38 1.58 -6.34
C ILE A 64 4.27 2.62 -6.26
N ALA A 65 3.42 2.67 -7.28
CA ALA A 65 2.16 3.39 -7.22
C ALA A 65 1.10 2.45 -6.65
N ALA A 66 0.55 2.79 -5.48
CA ALA A 66 -0.44 1.98 -4.78
C ALA A 66 -1.68 2.80 -4.44
N GLN A 67 -2.85 2.17 -4.44
CA GLN A 67 -4.04 2.80 -3.89
C GLN A 67 -3.89 3.01 -2.37
N ALA A 68 -4.59 4.03 -1.83
CA ALA A 68 -4.74 4.19 -0.40
C ALA A 68 -5.46 2.97 0.22
N PRO A 69 -4.92 2.32 1.27
CA PRO A 69 -5.52 1.14 1.86
C PRO A 69 -6.95 1.40 2.34
N THR A 70 -7.81 0.40 2.17
CA THR A 70 -9.17 0.32 2.75
C THR A 70 -9.13 -0.52 4.02
N ASP A 71 -10.27 -0.64 4.72
CA ASP A 71 -10.39 -1.54 5.87
C ASP A 71 -10.07 -3.01 5.51
N THR A 72 -10.46 -3.42 4.31
CA THR A 72 -10.25 -4.80 3.82
C THR A 72 -8.86 -5.05 3.25
N THR A 73 -8.12 -4.01 2.84
CA THR A 73 -6.78 -4.15 2.24
C THR A 73 -5.65 -3.66 3.14
N LEU A 74 -5.95 -3.28 4.39
CA LEU A 74 -4.94 -2.78 5.33
C LEU A 74 -3.82 -3.79 5.53
N TYR A 75 -4.19 -5.05 5.75
CA TYR A 75 -3.22 -6.11 5.99
C TYR A 75 -2.34 -6.37 4.76
N ASP A 76 -2.94 -6.41 3.57
CA ASP A 76 -2.22 -6.57 2.31
C ASP A 76 -1.23 -5.41 2.07
N PHE A 77 -1.60 -4.19 2.45
CA PHE A 77 -0.72 -3.01 2.37
C PHE A 77 0.50 -3.14 3.30
N ILE A 78 0.32 -3.56 4.55
CA ILE A 78 1.45 -3.78 5.46
C ILE A 78 2.32 -4.96 5.01
N ARG A 79 1.71 -6.04 4.50
CA ARG A 79 2.44 -7.16 3.88
C ARG A 79 3.31 -6.71 2.72
N MET A 80 2.81 -5.82 1.86
CA MET A 80 3.59 -5.26 0.75
C MET A 80 4.83 -4.52 1.25
N ILE A 81 4.66 -3.62 2.22
CA ILE A 81 5.76 -2.84 2.80
C ILE A 81 6.81 -3.78 3.41
N TRP A 82 6.35 -4.78 4.16
CA TRP A 82 7.22 -5.77 4.80
C TRP A 82 8.01 -6.60 3.79
N GLN A 83 7.29 -7.25 2.85
CA GLN A 83 7.87 -8.16 1.87
C GLN A 83 8.92 -7.47 1.01
N LEU A 84 8.64 -6.23 0.60
CA LEU A 84 9.51 -5.48 -0.31
C LEU A 84 10.53 -4.61 0.41
N ARG A 85 10.55 -4.62 1.75
CA ARG A 85 11.44 -3.79 2.58
C ARG A 85 11.36 -2.31 2.20
N ILE A 86 10.13 -1.82 2.01
CA ILE A 86 9.89 -0.41 1.70
C ILE A 86 10.42 0.44 2.85
N GLN A 87 11.33 1.37 2.55
CA GLN A 87 11.94 2.27 3.54
C GLN A 87 11.19 3.60 3.67
N SER A 88 10.43 3.98 2.65
CA SER A 88 9.71 5.25 2.61
C SER A 88 8.37 5.12 1.92
N ILE A 89 7.33 5.72 2.51
CA ILE A 89 6.02 5.93 1.90
C ILE A 89 5.84 7.42 1.70
N VAL A 90 5.36 7.82 0.52
CA VAL A 90 4.95 9.20 0.27
C VAL A 90 3.43 9.21 0.15
N MET A 91 2.75 9.66 1.21
CA MET A 91 1.30 9.75 1.24
C MET A 91 0.82 11.13 0.77
N VAL A 92 0.21 11.18 -0.41
CA VAL A 92 -0.21 12.42 -1.09
C VAL A 92 -1.70 12.77 -0.92
N THR A 93 -2.31 12.31 0.17
CA THR A 93 -3.73 12.59 0.49
C THR A 93 -3.92 12.66 2.00
N ARG A 94 -4.95 13.35 2.46
CA ARG A 94 -5.41 13.29 3.85
C ARG A 94 -6.27 12.05 4.06
N LEU A 95 -6.53 11.70 5.32
CA LEU A 95 -7.45 10.59 5.64
C LEU A 95 -8.88 10.88 5.18
N PHE A 96 -9.30 12.15 5.25
CA PHE A 96 -10.65 12.60 4.93
C PHE A 96 -10.59 13.92 4.16
N GLU A 97 -11.29 13.99 3.03
CA GLU A 97 -11.35 15.15 2.13
C GLU A 97 -12.74 15.22 1.49
N ASP A 98 -13.29 16.42 1.32
CA ASP A 98 -14.58 16.66 0.66
C ASP A 98 -15.73 15.77 1.16
N GLY A 99 -15.78 15.55 2.48
CA GLY A 99 -16.82 14.71 3.10
C GLY A 99 -16.63 13.20 2.92
N LYS A 100 -15.46 12.74 2.44
CA LYS A 100 -15.21 11.33 2.12
C LYS A 100 -13.88 10.82 2.69
N HIS A 101 -13.89 9.59 3.17
CA HIS A 101 -12.67 8.87 3.56
C HIS A 101 -11.84 8.49 2.31
N LYS A 102 -10.62 9.00 2.23
CA LYS A 102 -9.67 8.73 1.12
C LYS A 102 -8.71 7.61 1.46
N CYS A 103 -8.31 7.51 2.72
CA CYS A 103 -7.37 6.52 3.22
C CYS A 103 -7.75 6.13 4.65
N ILE A 104 -7.55 4.87 5.00
CA ILE A 104 -7.58 4.50 6.40
C ILE A 104 -6.23 4.80 7.05
N GLN A 105 -6.24 5.13 8.33
CA GLN A 105 -4.99 5.35 9.06
C GLN A 105 -4.30 4.01 9.36
N TYR A 106 -3.11 3.81 8.80
CA TYR A 106 -2.32 2.59 8.95
C TYR A 106 -1.18 2.72 9.96
N TRP A 107 -1.12 3.82 10.70
CA TRP A 107 -0.18 4.07 11.80
C TRP A 107 -0.96 4.45 13.09
N PRO A 108 -0.38 4.27 14.29
CA PRO A 108 -0.97 4.81 15.52
C PRO A 108 -0.71 6.31 15.66
N ASP A 109 -1.62 7.04 16.31
CA ASP A 109 -1.31 8.39 16.82
C ASP A 109 -0.41 8.33 18.07
N GLU A 110 -0.65 7.33 18.93
CA GLU A 110 0.13 7.07 20.13
C GLU A 110 0.27 5.56 20.36
N GLY A 111 1.36 5.14 21.02
CA GLY A 111 1.59 3.75 21.38
C GLY A 111 1.81 2.83 20.17
N GLU A 112 1.08 1.71 20.13
CA GLU A 112 1.22 0.65 19.13
C GLU A 112 -0.13 0.34 18.46
N LYS A 113 -0.14 0.25 17.13
CA LYS A 113 -1.25 -0.31 16.36
C LYS A 113 -0.89 -1.73 15.92
N ARG A 114 -1.73 -2.69 16.30
CA ARG A 114 -1.63 -4.07 15.80
C ARG A 114 -2.43 -4.22 14.51
N ILE A 115 -1.81 -4.80 13.49
CA ILE A 115 -2.44 -5.19 12.22
C ILE A 115 -2.02 -6.65 11.97
N ASN A 116 -2.90 -7.58 12.34
CA ASN A 116 -2.64 -9.02 12.36
C ASN A 116 -1.35 -9.36 13.12
N ASP A 117 -0.37 -9.95 12.43
CA ASP A 117 0.93 -10.37 12.95
C ASP A 117 1.96 -9.22 13.03
N PHE A 118 1.63 -8.04 12.50
CA PHE A 118 2.46 -6.85 12.57
C PHE A 118 2.04 -5.91 13.69
N LYS A 119 3.03 -5.23 14.23
CA LYS A 119 2.90 -4.12 15.18
C LYS A 119 3.59 -2.91 14.60
N ILE A 120 2.93 -1.77 14.68
CA ILE A 120 3.43 -0.49 14.17
C ILE A 120 3.45 0.48 15.35
N ARG A 121 4.60 1.09 15.59
CA ARG A 121 4.79 2.13 16.60
C ARG A 121 5.31 3.39 15.93
N ILE A 122 4.91 4.55 16.46
CA ILE A 122 5.50 5.83 16.08
C ILE A 122 6.76 6.08 16.93
N ASP A 123 7.86 6.42 16.27
CA ASP A 123 9.13 6.79 16.89
C ASP A 123 9.26 8.31 17.02
N SER A 124 8.93 9.02 15.94
CA SER A 124 8.84 10.49 15.93
C SER A 124 7.80 10.97 14.92
N GLU A 125 7.27 12.16 15.16
CA GLU A 125 6.38 12.89 14.26
C GLU A 125 6.81 14.36 14.19
N GLU A 126 7.05 14.86 12.98
CA GLU A 126 7.38 16.25 12.71
C GLU A 126 6.33 16.84 11.77
N LYS A 127 5.62 17.87 12.25
CA LYS A 127 4.57 18.55 11.51
C LYS A 127 5.11 19.83 10.89
N TYR A 128 5.00 19.92 9.58
CA TYR A 128 5.27 21.11 8.79
C TYR A 128 3.96 21.70 8.29
N ALA A 129 4.02 22.88 7.66
CA ALA A 129 2.83 23.57 7.16
C ALA A 129 2.02 22.71 6.17
N ASP A 130 2.72 22.03 5.25
CA ASP A 130 2.10 21.33 4.12
C ASP A 130 2.21 19.80 4.19
N TYR A 131 3.03 19.26 5.09
CA TYR A 131 3.27 17.83 5.22
C TYR A 131 3.65 17.42 6.64
N THR A 132 3.61 16.12 6.91
CA THR A 132 4.07 15.54 8.17
C THR A 132 5.04 14.42 7.85
N ILE A 133 6.18 14.41 8.53
CA ILE A 133 7.12 13.29 8.49
C ILE A 133 6.92 12.46 9.75
N ARG A 134 6.74 11.15 9.58
CA ARG A 134 6.69 10.16 10.66
C ARG A 134 7.80 9.17 10.48
N LYS A 135 8.52 8.90 11.56
CA LYS A 135 9.36 7.72 11.65
C LYS A 135 8.57 6.63 12.35
N LEU A 136 8.28 5.57 11.62
CA LEU A 136 7.53 4.41 12.09
C LEU A 136 8.47 3.24 12.30
N ILE A 137 8.13 2.38 13.25
CA ILE A 137 8.82 1.13 13.51
C ILE A 137 7.79 0.02 13.34
N ILE A 138 8.05 -0.87 12.39
CA ILE A 138 7.21 -2.02 12.09
C ILE A 138 7.97 -3.28 12.52
N TYR A 139 7.29 -4.16 13.24
CA TYR A 139 7.89 -5.39 13.73
C TYR A 139 6.86 -6.51 13.83
N ASN A 140 7.37 -7.73 13.73
CA ASN A 140 6.66 -8.94 14.10
C ASN A 140 7.49 -9.69 15.16
N GLN A 141 7.24 -10.98 15.36
CA GLN A 141 7.97 -11.78 16.35
C GLN A 141 9.44 -12.05 15.97
N LEU A 142 9.82 -11.86 14.71
CA LEU A 142 11.11 -12.27 14.17
C LEU A 142 12.06 -11.09 13.97
N GLU A 143 11.54 -9.95 13.52
CA GLU A 143 12.36 -8.84 13.08
C GLU A 143 11.64 -7.49 13.26
N VAL A 144 12.43 -6.43 13.13
CA VAL A 144 12.02 -5.04 13.23
C VAL A 144 12.65 -4.26 12.09
N PHE A 145 11.92 -3.33 11.49
CA PHE A 145 12.47 -2.41 10.52
C PHE A 145 11.86 -1.00 10.65
N ASN A 146 12.66 0.00 10.28
CA ASN A 146 12.25 1.41 10.28
C ASN A 146 11.59 1.76 8.95
N LEU A 147 10.55 2.58 9.01
CA LEU A 147 9.80 3.09 7.87
C LEU A 147 9.61 4.60 8.02
N TYR A 148 9.97 5.36 7.00
CA TYR A 148 9.62 6.78 6.91
C TYR A 148 8.29 6.95 6.18
N HIS A 149 7.45 7.84 6.68
CA HIS A 149 6.16 8.18 6.11
C HIS A 149 6.02 9.70 6.01
#